data_AF-A0A1N7IB23-F1
#
_entry.id   AF-A0A1N7IB23-F1
#
_cell.length_a   1.000
_cell.length_b   1.000
_cell.length_c   1.000
_cell.angle_alpha   90.00
_cell.angle_beta   90.00
_cell.angle_gamma   90.00
#
_symmetry.space_group_name_H-M   'P 1'
#
loop_
_entity.id
_entity.type
_entity.pdbx_description
1 polymer ?
#
loop_
_entity_poly.entity_id
_entity_poly.type
_entity_poly.pdbx_seq_one_letter_code
_entity_poly.pdbx_strand_id
1 'polypeptide(L)'
;MEKPKSITWKELKEFVNSIPEDQLEKKASVMDGDESPARDLYEPFFTVNDFYINKQDYEDCGTLDELKDLHGEDFVQDDYLLNTKKGTAFLWMN
;
A
#
# COMPACT_ATOMS: atom_id res chain seq x y z
N MET A 1 -12.62 21.82 -2.38
CA MET A 1 -12.16 20.59 -3.06
C MET A 1 -12.73 19.42 -2.29
N GLU A 2 -13.42 18.50 -2.96
CA GLU A 2 -13.86 17.27 -2.32
C GLU A 2 -12.64 16.44 -1.93
N LYS A 3 -12.66 15.84 -0.73
CA LYS A 3 -11.59 14.97 -0.28
C LYS A 3 -11.59 13.71 -1.16
N PRO A 4 -10.46 13.33 -1.76
CA PRO A 4 -10.41 12.12 -2.58
C PRO A 4 -10.82 10.90 -1.75
N LYS A 5 -11.67 10.05 -2.33
CA LYS A 5 -12.14 8.81 -1.71
C LYS A 5 -10.99 7.79 -1.66
N SER A 6 -10.79 7.15 -0.51
CA SER A 6 -9.88 6.01 -0.40
C SER A 6 -10.43 4.80 -1.16
N ILE A 7 -9.54 4.06 -1.83
CA ILE A 7 -9.87 2.80 -2.50
C ILE A 7 -9.50 1.61 -1.60
N THR A 8 -10.21 0.50 -1.78
CA THR A 8 -9.91 -0.79 -1.17
C THR A 8 -8.79 -1.51 -1.93
N TRP A 9 -8.15 -2.49 -1.29
CA TRP A 9 -7.17 -3.36 -1.94
C TRP A 9 -7.75 -4.17 -3.10
N LYS A 10 -9.04 -4.55 -3.00
CA LYS A 10 -9.74 -5.22 -4.10
C LYS A 10 -9.88 -4.29 -5.31
N GLU A 11 -10.31 -3.05 -5.10
CA GLU A 11 -10.42 -2.05 -6.17
C GLU A 11 -9.04 -1.74 -6.79
N LEU A 12 -7.97 -1.67 -5.99
CA LEU A 12 -6.61 -1.50 -6.51
C LEU A 12 -6.17 -2.68 -7.38
N LYS A 13 -6.44 -3.92 -6.95
CA LYS A 13 -6.14 -5.12 -7.74
C LYS A 13 -6.91 -5.15 -9.05
N GLU A 14 -8.19 -4.81 -9.02
CA GLU A 14 -9.04 -4.71 -10.22
C GLU A 14 -8.51 -3.66 -11.18
N PHE A 15 -8.09 -2.49 -10.68
CA PHE A 15 -7.45 -1.45 -11.48
C PHE A 15 -6.17 -1.97 -12.16
N VAL A 16 -5.24 -2.58 -11.40
CA VAL A 16 -3.98 -3.12 -11.95
C VAL A 16 -4.25 -4.19 -13.01
N ASN A 17 -5.20 -5.10 -12.77
CA ASN A 17 -5.57 -6.14 -13.72
C ASN A 17 -6.29 -5.60 -14.98
N SER A 18 -6.85 -4.40 -14.91
CA SER A 18 -7.49 -3.74 -16.05
C SER A 18 -6.50 -3.04 -16.98
N ILE A 19 -5.23 -2.91 -16.57
CA ILE A 19 -4.18 -2.31 -17.38
C ILE A 19 -3.94 -3.20 -18.61
N PRO A 20 -4.05 -2.67 -19.84
CA PRO A 20 -3.77 -3.42 -21.06
C PRO A 20 -2.36 -4.02 -21.08
N GLU A 21 -2.21 -5.22 -21.67
CA GLU A 21 -0.95 -5.97 -21.69
C GLU A 21 0.20 -5.17 -22.33
N ASP A 22 -0.08 -4.37 -23.37
CA ASP A 22 0.90 -3.47 -24.01
C ASP A 22 1.40 -2.36 -23.08
N GLN A 23 0.64 -2.01 -22.04
CA GLN A 23 1.06 -1.06 -21.01
C GLN A 23 1.81 -1.75 -19.87
N LEU A 24 1.51 -3.03 -19.57
CA LEU A 24 2.23 -3.82 -18.57
C LEU A 24 3.69 -4.10 -18.98
N GLU A 25 3.96 -4.17 -20.28
CA GLU A 25 5.32 -4.32 -20.83
C GLU A 25 6.13 -3.02 -20.82
N LYS A 26 5.51 -1.88 -20.47
CA LYS A 26 6.21 -0.60 -20.35
C LYS A 26 6.86 -0.48 -18.98
N LYS A 27 8.01 0.20 -18.95
CA LYS A 27 8.62 0.62 -17.70
C LYS A 27 7.72 1.62 -16.98
N ALA A 28 7.46 1.36 -15.70
CA ALA A 28 6.82 2.33 -14.84
C ALA A 28 7.85 3.39 -14.39
N SER A 29 7.44 4.65 -14.30
CA SER A 29 8.28 5.76 -13.85
C SER A 29 7.49 6.73 -12.97
N VAL A 30 8.16 7.43 -12.05
CA VAL A 30 7.54 8.43 -11.17
C VAL A 30 8.25 9.78 -11.32
N MET A 31 7.49 10.88 -11.27
CA MET A 31 8.03 12.23 -11.14
C MET A 31 8.04 12.64 -9.67
N ASP A 32 9.18 13.15 -9.20
CA ASP A 32 9.30 13.73 -7.85
C ASP A 32 9.10 15.25 -7.92
N GLY A 33 7.83 15.68 -8.00
CA GLY A 33 7.45 17.09 -8.16
C GLY A 33 7.39 17.58 -9.62
N ASP A 34 6.95 18.83 -9.79
CA ASP A 34 6.61 19.40 -11.11
C ASP A 34 7.82 19.64 -12.03
N GLU A 35 9.03 19.75 -11.47
CA GLU A 35 10.26 20.13 -12.20
C GLU A 35 11.33 19.02 -12.27
N SER A 36 11.07 17.84 -11.70
CA SER A 36 12.05 16.74 -11.68
C SER A 36 11.87 15.81 -12.88
N PRO A 37 12.96 15.29 -13.48
CA PRO A 37 12.86 14.26 -14.51
C PRO A 37 12.19 13.00 -13.94
N ALA A 38 11.39 12.33 -14.75
CA ALA A 38 10.81 11.06 -14.38
C ALA A 38 11.92 10.03 -14.15
N ARG A 39 11.86 9.29 -13.04
CA ARG A 39 12.80 8.20 -12.72
C ARG A 39 12.12 6.84 -12.90
N ASP A 40 12.84 5.88 -13.48
CA ASP A 40 12.40 4.49 -13.59
C ASP A 40 12.12 3.90 -12.20
N LEU A 41 11.07 3.08 -12.12
CA LEU A 41 10.72 2.29 -10.94
C LEU A 41 11.38 0.92 -11.04
N TYR A 42 12.22 0.58 -10.06
CA TYR A 42 13.07 -0.62 -10.14
C TYR A 42 12.49 -1.84 -9.43
N GLU A 43 11.69 -1.71 -8.36
CA GLU A 43 11.14 -2.87 -7.63
C GLU A 43 9.78 -2.57 -6.95
N PRO A 44 8.76 -3.44 -7.09
CA PRO A 44 7.57 -3.42 -6.24
C PRO A 44 7.84 -4.14 -4.91
N PHE A 45 7.54 -3.49 -3.78
CA PHE A 45 7.63 -4.12 -2.46
C PHE A 45 6.24 -4.44 -1.94
N PHE A 46 5.88 -5.72 -2.04
CA PHE A 46 4.85 -6.34 -1.23
C PHE A 46 5.49 -7.49 -0.46
N THR A 47 5.25 -7.56 0.84
CA THR A 47 5.62 -8.74 1.62
C THR A 47 4.48 -9.16 2.51
N VAL A 48 4.42 -10.45 2.85
CA VAL A 48 3.49 -10.95 3.89
C VAL A 48 3.70 -10.30 5.26
N ASN A 49 4.79 -9.54 5.43
CA ASN A 49 5.16 -8.77 6.62
C ASN A 49 4.75 -7.29 6.51
N ASP A 50 3.81 -6.95 5.63
CA ASP A 50 3.24 -5.61 5.59
C ASP A 50 2.47 -5.31 6.90
N PHE A 51 2.39 -4.03 7.25
CA PHE A 51 1.96 -3.60 8.59
C PHE A 51 0.47 -3.29 8.60
N TYR A 52 -0.18 -3.61 9.70
CA TYR A 52 -1.54 -3.21 10.01
C TYR A 52 -1.47 -2.10 11.04
N ILE A 53 -2.29 -1.07 10.90
CA ILE A 53 -2.36 0.07 11.81
C ILE A 53 -3.80 0.25 12.27
N ASN A 54 -4.04 0.36 13.58
CA ASN A 54 -5.38 0.55 14.11
C ASN A 54 -5.96 1.89 13.63
N LYS A 55 -7.25 1.91 13.28
CA LYS A 55 -7.94 3.09 12.74
C LYS A 55 -8.09 4.23 13.75
N GLN A 56 -8.08 3.92 15.04
CA GLN A 56 -8.28 4.86 16.14
C GLN A 56 -6.99 5.13 16.94
N ASP A 57 -6.05 4.18 16.93
CA ASP A 57 -4.75 4.30 17.60
C ASP A 57 -3.60 4.00 16.63
N TYR A 58 -3.03 5.05 16.03
CA TYR A 58 -1.96 4.88 15.05
C TYR A 58 -0.63 4.38 15.65
N GLU A 59 -0.51 4.32 16.98
CA GLU A 59 0.64 3.71 17.66
C GLU A 59 0.51 2.18 17.76
N ASP A 60 -0.72 1.65 17.72
CA ASP A 60 -1.00 0.22 17.67
C ASP A 60 -0.86 -0.30 16.23
N CYS A 61 0.36 -0.75 15.93
CA CYS A 61 0.72 -1.26 14.61
C CYS A 61 1.70 -2.42 14.66
N GLY A 62 1.61 -3.30 13.67
CA GLY A 62 2.46 -4.48 13.56
C GLY A 62 2.10 -5.32 12.36
N THR A 63 2.85 -6.38 12.10
CA THR A 63 2.39 -7.45 11.21
C THR A 63 1.14 -8.12 11.79
N LEU A 64 0.39 -8.85 10.94
CA LEU A 64 -0.82 -9.52 11.40
C LEU A 64 -0.55 -10.51 12.54
N ASP A 65 0.59 -11.21 12.50
CA ASP A 65 0.98 -12.18 13.52
C ASP A 65 1.34 -11.46 14.83
N GLU A 66 2.11 -10.37 14.78
CA GLU A 66 2.45 -9.57 15.97
C GLU A 66 1.20 -9.02 16.66
N LEU A 67 0.21 -8.54 15.91
CA LEU A 67 -1.03 -8.00 16.48
C LEU A 67 -1.92 -9.08 17.08
N LYS A 68 -2.00 -10.26 16.45
CA LYS A 68 -2.71 -11.42 17.02
C LYS A 68 -2.05 -11.90 18.31
N ASP A 69 -0.72 -11.90 18.35
CA ASP A 69 0.04 -12.28 19.54
C ASP A 69 -0.13 -11.26 20.68
N LEU A 70 -0.20 -9.96 20.34
CA LEU A 70 -0.35 -8.87 21.31
C LEU A 70 -1.76 -8.81 21.93
N HIS A 71 -2.79 -8.88 21.10
CA HIS A 71 -4.19 -8.65 21.51
C HIS A 71 -4.97 -9.94 21.75
N GLY A 72 -4.50 -11.08 21.26
CA GLY A 72 -5.12 -12.39 21.49
C GLY A 72 -6.57 -12.46 20.98
N GLU A 73 -7.49 -12.90 21.84
CA GLU A 73 -8.91 -13.04 21.50
C GLU A 73 -9.62 -11.70 21.24
N ASP A 74 -9.05 -10.58 21.72
CA ASP A 74 -9.60 -9.24 21.54
C ASP A 74 -9.23 -8.63 20.17
N PHE A 75 -8.39 -9.30 19.38
CA PHE A 75 -7.99 -8.81 18.06
C PHE A 75 -9.15 -8.84 17.05
N VAL A 76 -9.53 -7.66 16.55
CA VAL A 76 -10.51 -7.50 15.46
C VAL A 76 -9.82 -6.89 14.24
N GLN A 77 -9.49 -7.73 13.24
CA GLN A 77 -8.75 -7.28 12.04
C GLN A 77 -9.43 -6.11 11.31
N ASP A 78 -10.76 -6.05 11.33
CA ASP A 78 -11.54 -4.97 10.71
C ASP A 78 -11.29 -3.60 11.35
N ASP A 79 -10.69 -3.51 12.54
CA ASP A 79 -10.30 -2.25 13.17
C ASP A 79 -8.97 -1.70 12.65
N TYR A 80 -8.29 -2.45 11.79
CA TYR A 80 -6.98 -2.09 11.25
C TYR A 80 -7.02 -1.78 9.75
N LEU A 81 -6.06 -0.97 9.31
CA LEU A 81 -5.77 -0.67 7.92
C LEU A 81 -4.47 -1.37 7.54
N LEU A 82 -4.49 -2.19 6.48
CA LEU A 82 -3.26 -2.69 5.87
C LEU A 82 -2.50 -1.52 5.24
N ASN A 83 -1.32 -1.26 5.77
CA ASN A 83 -0.39 -0.22 5.39
C ASN A 83 0.94 -0.84 4.93
N THR A 84 1.37 -0.47 3.74
CA THR A 84 2.70 -0.83 3.28
C THR A 84 3.66 0.23 3.81
N LYS A 85 4.74 -0.17 4.49
CA LYS A 85 5.75 0.75 5.08
C LYS A 85 6.32 1.77 4.09
N LYS A 86 6.09 1.58 2.78
CA LYS A 86 6.64 2.39 1.71
C LYS A 86 5.56 3.13 0.90
N GLY A 87 4.29 3.18 1.31
CA GLY A 87 3.24 3.76 0.44
C GLY A 87 3.03 2.90 -0.81
N THR A 88 2.02 3.25 -1.63
CA THR A 88 1.52 2.46 -2.77
C THR A 88 2.60 1.56 -3.37
N ALA A 89 2.39 0.24 -3.29
CA ALA A 89 3.41 -0.79 -3.45
C ALA A 89 4.17 -0.84 -4.80
N PHE A 90 3.86 0.10 -5.70
CA PHE A 90 4.52 0.33 -6.97
C PHE A 90 5.52 1.51 -6.95
N LEU A 91 5.50 2.38 -5.93
CA LEU A 91 5.98 3.75 -6.10
C LEU A 91 7.18 4.19 -5.26
N TRP A 92 7.73 3.35 -4.37
CA TRP A 92 8.72 3.86 -3.43
C TRP A 92 9.86 2.89 -3.16
N MET A 93 11.04 3.25 -3.65
CA MET A 93 12.20 3.34 -2.76
C MET A 93 13.29 4.30 -3.24
N ASN A 94 14.01 4.82 -2.24
CA ASN A 94 15.41 5.25 -2.29
C ASN A 94 16.32 4.02 -2.21
#